data_AF-A0A848H1J0-F1
#
_entry.id   AF-A0A848H1J0-F1
#
_cell.length_a   1.000
_cell.length_b   1.000
_cell.length_c   1.000
_cell.angle_alpha   90.00
_cell.angle_beta   90.00
_cell.angle_gamma   90.00
#
_symmetry.space_group_name_H-M   'P 1'
#
loop_
_entity.id
_entity.type
_entity.pdbx_description
1 polymer ?
#
loop_
_entity_poly.entity_id
_entity_poly.type
_entity_poly.pdbx_seq_one_letter_code
_entity_poly.pdbx_strand_id
1 'polypeptide(L)'
;MSKRNGPSARAHPMAEERPGSGGGSKGPSSDSRGDATPRYSRAEYAKVVSLQDQVARADGDYQRLRNAYLDMMQREPTHEVGLAMIGADMDRAHGRLQALIGLPRLPATYEPSAVMRRELQRPADEKR
;
A
#
# COMPACT_ATOMS: atom_id res chain seq x y z
N MET A 1 -42.63 25.69 -25.26
CA MET A 1 -43.79 25.37 -24.37
C MET A 1 -43.32 24.32 -23.37
N SER A 2 -42.84 24.70 -22.18
CA SER A 2 -43.58 24.83 -20.90
C SER A 2 -44.35 23.58 -20.42
N LYS A 3 -43.77 22.93 -19.39
CA LYS A 3 -44.38 22.46 -18.11
C LYS A 3 -44.75 20.98 -17.91
N ARG A 4 -44.00 20.38 -16.95
CA ARG A 4 -44.39 19.71 -15.68
C ARG A 4 -45.10 18.34 -15.74
N ASN A 5 -44.55 17.36 -15.02
CA ASN A 5 -45.18 16.79 -13.81
C ASN A 5 -44.28 15.79 -13.04
N GLY A 6 -43.81 16.20 -11.85
CA GLY A 6 -44.08 15.57 -10.55
C GLY A 6 -43.56 14.16 -10.18
N PRO A 7 -42.82 14.00 -9.07
CA PRO A 7 -42.49 12.71 -8.46
C PRO A 7 -43.61 12.19 -7.56
N SER A 8 -43.96 10.90 -7.67
CA SER A 8 -44.96 10.26 -6.79
C SER A 8 -44.29 9.71 -5.54
N ALA A 9 -44.48 10.40 -4.42
CA ALA A 9 -44.31 9.87 -3.09
C ALA A 9 -45.41 8.84 -2.77
N ARG A 10 -45.05 7.76 -2.07
CA ARG A 10 -46.03 6.93 -1.33
C ARG A 10 -45.49 6.72 0.07
N ALA A 11 -46.05 7.48 1.01
CA ALA A 11 -45.98 7.22 2.44
C ALA A 11 -47.06 6.21 2.86
N HIS A 12 -46.98 5.79 4.13
CA HIS A 12 -47.98 5.15 5.02
C HIS A 12 -47.43 3.86 5.72
N PRO A 13 -47.86 3.53 6.96
CA PRO A 13 -47.22 4.03 8.19
C PRO A 13 -47.01 2.93 9.27
N MET A 14 -46.36 3.32 10.38
CA MET A 14 -46.48 2.86 11.78
C MET A 14 -46.78 1.39 12.12
N ALA A 15 -45.86 0.77 12.86
CA ALA A 15 -46.19 -0.08 14.01
C ALA A 15 -45.04 -0.01 15.04
N GLU A 16 -45.29 0.68 16.15
CA GLU A 16 -44.60 0.49 17.41
C GLU A 16 -44.79 -0.95 17.89
N GLU A 17 -43.75 -1.58 18.42
CA GLU A 17 -43.81 -2.41 19.64
C GLU A 17 -42.41 -2.91 20.03
N ARG A 18 -41.89 -2.36 21.13
CA ARG A 18 -40.95 -2.99 22.08
C ARG A 18 -41.65 -2.89 23.46
N PRO A 19 -41.32 -3.68 24.50
CA PRO A 19 -40.15 -4.56 24.68
C PRO A 19 -40.48 -5.97 25.27
N GLY A 20 -39.61 -6.95 25.05
CA GLY A 20 -39.67 -8.26 25.72
C GLY A 20 -38.35 -8.61 26.39
N SER A 21 -38.25 -8.34 27.68
CA SER A 21 -37.23 -8.90 28.59
C SER A 21 -37.58 -10.35 28.88
N GLY A 22 -36.66 -11.28 28.62
CA GLY A 22 -36.85 -12.70 28.89
C GLY A 22 -35.51 -13.39 29.07
N GLY A 23 -35.16 -13.67 30.33
CA GLY A 23 -34.00 -14.50 30.69
C GLY A 23 -34.20 -15.96 30.29
N GLY A 24 -33.10 -16.62 29.94
CA GLY A 24 -33.06 -18.05 29.64
C GLY A 24 -31.63 -18.54 29.66
N SER A 25 -31.22 -19.06 30.81
CA SER A 25 -29.98 -19.80 31.03
C SER A 25 -30.04 -21.18 30.37
N LYS A 26 -28.97 -21.57 29.67
CA LYS A 26 -28.37 -22.92 29.59
C LYS A 26 -27.29 -22.92 28.49
N GLY A 27 -26.02 -23.05 28.90
CA GLY A 27 -24.92 -23.22 27.95
C GLY A 27 -24.91 -24.61 27.31
N PRO A 28 -24.00 -24.84 26.36
CA PRO A 28 -23.44 -26.16 26.17
C PRO A 28 -21.92 -26.17 26.29
N SER A 29 -21.47 -27.15 27.07
CA SER A 29 -20.27 -27.98 26.89
C SER A 29 -18.98 -27.34 26.35
N SER A 30 -18.01 -27.33 27.25
CA SER A 30 -16.58 -27.46 26.96
C SER A 30 -16.31 -28.54 25.93
N ASP A 31 -16.08 -28.15 24.68
CA ASP A 31 -15.29 -28.91 23.71
C ASP A 31 -15.00 -27.99 22.53
N SER A 32 -13.81 -27.38 22.52
CA SER A 32 -13.09 -27.02 21.30
C SER A 32 -11.75 -26.38 21.69
N ARG A 33 -10.70 -27.20 21.65
CA ARG A 33 -9.37 -26.76 21.25
C ARG A 33 -9.48 -26.26 19.80
N GLY A 34 -10.02 -25.06 19.63
CA GLY A 34 -10.18 -24.40 18.34
C GLY A 34 -9.10 -23.35 18.23
N ASP A 35 -8.08 -23.67 17.45
CA ASP A 35 -7.07 -22.77 16.93
C ASP A 35 -7.64 -21.36 16.69
N ALA A 36 -7.27 -20.42 17.57
CA ALA A 36 -7.68 -19.04 17.49
C ALA A 36 -6.88 -18.35 16.38
N THR A 37 -7.10 -18.73 15.12
CA THR A 37 -6.69 -17.90 13.99
C THR A 37 -7.36 -16.55 14.19
N PRO A 38 -6.62 -15.44 14.37
CA PRO A 38 -7.23 -14.14 14.61
C PRO A 38 -8.03 -13.77 13.37
N ARG A 39 -9.36 -13.86 13.48
CA ARG A 39 -10.26 -13.37 12.44
C ARG A 39 -10.26 -11.86 12.54
N TYR A 40 -9.48 -11.22 11.68
CA TYR A 40 -9.49 -9.77 11.53
C TYR A 40 -10.94 -9.27 11.42
N SER A 41 -11.27 -8.23 12.16
CA SER A 41 -12.51 -7.50 11.94
C SER A 41 -12.53 -6.97 10.50
N ARG A 42 -13.73 -6.74 9.94
CA ARG A 42 -13.87 -6.18 8.59
C ARG A 42 -13.09 -4.86 8.42
N ALA A 43 -13.02 -4.05 9.48
CA ALA A 43 -12.28 -2.81 9.50
C ALA A 43 -10.75 -3.04 9.47
N GLU A 44 -10.24 -4.04 10.18
CA GLU A 44 -8.82 -4.42 10.15
C GLU A 44 -8.43 -5.03 8.81
N TYR A 45 -9.28 -5.88 8.23
CA TYR A 45 -9.05 -6.44 6.89
C TYR A 45 -8.97 -5.35 5.83
N ALA A 46 -9.88 -4.37 5.86
CA ALA A 46 -9.82 -3.21 4.96
C ALA A 46 -8.53 -2.41 5.09
N LYS A 47 -8.02 -2.24 6.32
CA LYS A 47 -6.73 -1.58 6.57
C LYS A 47 -5.58 -2.39 5.95
N VAL A 48 -5.54 -3.70 6.16
CA VAL A 48 -4.50 -4.58 5.60
C VAL A 48 -4.49 -4.53 4.07
N VAL A 49 -5.65 -4.64 3.43
CA VAL A 49 -5.76 -4.54 1.97
C VAL A 49 -5.30 -3.16 1.48
N SER A 50 -5.71 -2.07 2.15
CA SER A 50 -5.26 -0.73 1.76
C SER A 50 -3.75 -0.53 1.95
N LEU A 51 -3.13 -1.20 2.91
CA LEU A 51 -1.69 -1.16 3.12
C LEU A 51 -0.96 -1.93 2.01
N GLN A 52 -1.47 -3.09 1.62
CA GLN A 52 -0.94 -3.88 0.50
C GLN A 52 -0.97 -3.08 -0.82
N ASP A 53 -2.08 -2.40 -1.10
CA ASP A 53 -2.20 -1.53 -2.27
C ASP A 53 -1.18 -0.38 -2.25
N GLN A 54 -0.94 0.20 -1.07
CA GLN A 54 0.06 1.26 -0.91
C GLN A 54 1.49 0.74 -1.11
N VAL A 55 1.80 -0.45 -0.59
CA VAL A 55 3.10 -1.10 -0.80
C VAL A 55 3.30 -1.40 -2.29
N ALA A 56 2.30 -1.96 -2.98
CA ALA A 56 2.40 -2.27 -4.40
C ALA A 56 2.64 -1.01 -5.26
N ARG A 57 1.98 0.11 -4.93
CA ARG A 57 2.22 1.39 -5.61
C ARG A 57 3.61 1.93 -5.33
N ALA A 58 4.06 1.91 -4.07
CA ALA A 58 5.38 2.41 -3.69
C ALA A 58 6.52 1.58 -4.32
N ASP A 59 6.36 0.26 -4.40
CA ASP A 59 7.30 -0.62 -5.10
C ASP A 59 7.32 -0.32 -6.61
N GLY A 60 6.15 -0.19 -7.24
CA GLY A 60 6.07 0.19 -8.66
C GLY A 60 6.75 1.53 -8.97
N ASP A 61 6.60 2.52 -8.09
CA ASP A 61 7.27 3.81 -8.22
C ASP A 61 8.79 3.69 -8.09
N TYR A 62 9.28 2.91 -7.11
CA TYR A 62 10.70 2.63 -6.96
C TYR A 62 11.29 1.95 -8.20
N GLN A 63 10.64 0.90 -8.71
CA GLN A 63 11.12 0.17 -9.89
C GLN A 63 11.15 1.05 -11.14
N ARG A 64 10.15 1.93 -11.32
CA ARG A 64 10.10 2.89 -12.42
C ARG A 64 11.31 3.83 -12.41
N LEU A 65 11.62 4.39 -11.24
CA LEU A 65 12.76 5.31 -11.05
C LEU A 65 14.10 4.58 -11.20
N ARG A 66 14.20 3.36 -10.68
CA ARG A 66 15.37 2.50 -10.86
C ARG A 66 15.65 2.22 -12.35
N ASN A 67 14.61 1.90 -13.13
CA ASN A 67 14.76 1.67 -14.56
C ASN A 67 15.16 2.94 -15.32
N ALA A 68 14.59 4.10 -14.96
CA ALA A 68 14.99 5.37 -15.54
C ALA A 68 16.45 5.72 -15.24
N TYR A 69 16.91 5.45 -14.01
CA TYR A 69 18.31 5.64 -13.62
C TYR A 69 19.25 4.76 -14.45
N LEU A 70 18.92 3.49 -14.61
CA LEU A 70 19.71 2.54 -15.39
C LEU A 70 19.76 2.90 -16.88
N ASP A 71 18.63 3.30 -17.46
CA ASP A 71 18.56 3.73 -18.87
C ASP A 71 19.40 4.99 -19.10
N MET A 72 19.33 5.97 -18.19
CA MET A 72 20.14 7.18 -18.25
C MET A 72 21.64 6.89 -18.07
N MET A 73 22.01 6.02 -17.13
CA MET A 73 23.39 5.57 -16.95
C MET A 73 23.96 4.91 -18.21
N GLN A 74 23.14 4.17 -18.97
CA GLN A 74 23.57 3.50 -20.20
C GLN A 74 23.71 4.47 -21.38
N ARG A 75 22.79 5.43 -21.51
CA ARG A 75 22.76 6.38 -22.65
C ARG A 75 23.69 7.56 -22.44
N GLU A 76 23.69 8.14 -21.25
CA GLU A 76 24.35 9.40 -20.93
C GLU A 76 25.03 9.32 -19.54
N PRO A 77 26.05 8.46 -19.37
CA PRO A 77 26.71 8.25 -18.08
C PRO A 77 27.39 9.52 -17.52
N THR A 78 27.70 10.49 -18.37
CA THR A 78 28.31 11.77 -17.99
C THR A 78 27.28 12.83 -17.60
N HIS A 79 25.99 12.53 -17.72
CA HIS A 79 24.93 13.48 -17.38
C HIS A 79 24.65 13.47 -15.86
N GLU A 80 25.63 13.98 -15.10
CA GLU A 80 25.67 13.93 -13.63
C GLU A 80 24.42 14.49 -12.96
N VAL A 81 23.89 15.63 -13.45
CA VAL A 81 22.73 16.31 -12.85
C VAL A 81 21.47 15.44 -12.93
N GLY A 82 21.17 14.89 -14.11
CA GLY A 82 20.01 14.03 -14.30
C GLY A 82 20.12 12.73 -13.53
N LEU A 83 21.32 12.13 -13.46
CA LEU A 83 21.58 10.98 -12.60
C LEU A 83 21.34 11.30 -11.12
N ALA A 84 21.79 12.47 -10.64
CA ALA A 84 21.54 12.91 -9.26
C ALA A 84 20.05 13.17 -8.99
N MET A 85 19.32 13.76 -9.94
CA MET A 85 17.88 14.00 -9.82
C MET A 85 17.09 12.70 -9.73
N ILE A 86 17.32 11.77 -10.65
CA ILE A 86 16.62 10.47 -10.65
C ILE A 86 17.02 9.66 -9.40
N GLY A 87 18.30 9.69 -9.02
CA GLY A 87 18.78 9.06 -7.79
C GLY A 87 18.06 9.59 -6.54
N ALA A 88 17.94 10.92 -6.39
CA ALA A 88 17.23 11.52 -5.28
C ALA A 88 15.74 11.15 -5.24
N ASP A 89 15.07 11.05 -6.40
CA ASP A 89 13.68 10.59 -6.48
C ASP A 89 13.54 9.11 -6.12
N MET A 90 14.45 8.27 -6.60
CA MET A 90 14.52 6.85 -6.26
C MET A 90 14.63 6.65 -4.74
N ASP A 91 15.38 7.51 -4.05
CA ASP A 91 15.59 7.42 -2.60
C ASP A 91 14.37 7.81 -1.81
N ARG A 92 13.66 8.82 -2.30
CA ARG A 92 12.36 9.19 -1.74
C ARG A 92 11.36 8.06 -1.89
N ALA A 93 11.32 7.40 -3.05
CA ALA A 93 10.43 6.25 -3.28
C ALA A 93 10.81 5.05 -2.41
N HIS A 94 12.11 4.72 -2.32
CA HIS A 94 12.60 3.62 -1.49
C HIS A 94 12.35 3.87 0.00
N GLY A 95 12.58 5.09 0.49
CA GLY A 95 12.28 5.47 1.87
C GLY A 95 10.78 5.38 2.21
N ARG A 96 9.90 5.72 1.25
CA ARG A 96 8.46 5.53 1.40
C ARG A 96 8.09 4.04 1.47
N LEU A 97 8.68 3.21 0.61
CA LEU A 97 8.47 1.76 0.63
C LEU A 97 8.89 1.17 1.98
N GLN A 98 10.08 1.52 2.48
CA GLN A 98 10.59 1.09 3.80
C GLN A 98 9.65 1.48 4.94
N ALA A 99 9.12 2.69 4.92
CA ALA A 99 8.16 3.15 5.92
C ALA A 99 6.85 2.34 5.91
N LEU A 100 6.37 1.94 4.73
CA LEU A 100 5.13 1.15 4.60
C LEU A 100 5.30 -0.30 5.09
N ILE A 101 6.49 -0.89 4.92
CA ILE A 101 6.79 -2.26 5.39
C ILE A 101 7.29 -2.32 6.84
N GLY A 102 7.37 -1.17 7.52
CA GLY A 102 7.78 -1.09 8.92
C GLY A 102 9.28 -1.27 9.15
N LEU A 103 10.11 -1.14 8.11
CA LEU A 103 11.56 -1.13 8.27
C LEU A 103 12.00 0.25 8.77
N PRO A 104 12.97 0.32 9.72
CA PRO A 104 13.54 1.58 10.13
C PRO A 104 14.12 2.27 8.89
N ARG A 105 13.75 3.54 8.70
CA ARG A 105 14.33 4.38 7.65
C ARG A 105 15.83 4.45 7.94
N LEU A 106 16.62 3.75 7.13
CA LEU A 106 18.06 3.89 7.22
C LEU A 106 18.36 5.39 7.02
N PRO A 107 19.19 6.02 7.87
CA PRO A 107 19.63 7.39 7.62
C PRO A 107 20.11 7.40 6.17
N ALA A 108 19.63 8.35 5.37
CA ALA A 108 19.92 8.42 3.94
C ALA A 108 21.43 8.27 3.75
N THR A 109 21.88 7.03 3.54
CA THR A 109 23.27 6.71 3.33
C THR A 109 23.48 7.16 1.91
N TYR A 110 23.91 8.41 1.85
CA TYR A 110 24.53 9.11 0.73
C TYR A 110 24.70 8.19 -0.49
N GLU A 111 23.99 8.54 -1.56
CA GLU A 111 24.22 8.07 -2.92
C GLU A 111 23.97 6.56 -3.15
N PRO A 112 22.74 6.08 -3.15
CA PRO A 112 22.40 4.82 -3.83
C PRO A 112 22.64 4.89 -5.35
N SER A 113 22.81 6.08 -5.93
CA SER A 113 23.53 6.30 -7.19
C SER A 113 24.96 5.74 -7.16
N ALA A 114 25.71 5.81 -6.05
CA ALA A 114 27.02 5.16 -5.92
C ALA A 114 26.91 3.63 -5.79
N VAL A 115 25.90 3.12 -5.08
CA VAL A 115 25.61 1.67 -5.03
C VAL A 115 25.20 1.15 -6.40
N MET A 116 24.32 1.85 -7.10
CA MET A 116 23.89 1.49 -8.45
C MET A 116 25.00 1.66 -9.49
N ARG A 117 25.86 2.69 -9.38
CA ARG A 117 27.09 2.81 -10.18
C ARG A 117 27.99 1.59 -9.99
N ARG A 118 28.17 1.14 -8.74
CA ARG A 118 28.92 -0.09 -8.42
C ARG A 118 28.26 -1.35 -8.99
N GLU A 119 26.94 -1.48 -8.89
CA GLU A 119 26.19 -2.61 -9.47
C GLU A 119 26.17 -2.59 -11.01
N LEU A 120 26.29 -1.42 -11.65
CA LEU A 120 26.47 -1.27 -13.10
C LEU A 120 27.90 -1.60 -13.56
N GLN A 121 28.92 -1.33 -12.73
CA GLN A 121 30.30 -1.74 -13.00
C GLN A 121 30.52 -3.25 -12.85
N ARG A 122 29.79 -3.90 -11.95
CA ARG A 122 29.88 -5.34 -11.71
C ARG A 122 29.74 -6.21 -12.96
N PRO A 123 28.73 -6.02 -13.85
CA PRO A 123 28.63 -6.77 -15.10
C PRO A 123 29.63 -6.34 -16.19
N ALA A 124 30.30 -5.18 -16.02
CA ALA A 124 31.36 -4.73 -16.93
C ALA A 124 32.70 -5.39 -16.59
N ASP A 125 32.98 -5.62 -15.30
CA ASP A 125 34.17 -6.33 -14.83
C ASP A 125 34.08 -7.85 -15.06
N GLU A 126 32.88 -8.43 -15.05
CA GLU A 126 32.65 -9.87 -15.32
C GLU A 126 32.84 -10.27 -16.80
N LYS A 127 33.02 -9.30 -17.71
CA LYS A 127 33.23 -9.51 -19.16
C LYS A 127 34.67 -9.29 -19.62
N ARG A 128 35.63 -9.12 -18.70
CA ARG A 128 37.07 -9.07 -18.99
C ARG A 128 37.76 -10.37 -18.62
#